data_AF-A0ABD6DV57-F1
#
_entry.id   AF-A0ABD6DV57-F1
#
_cell.length_a   1.000
_cell.length_b   1.000
_cell.length_c   1.000
_cell.angle_alpha   90.00
_cell.angle_beta   90.00
_cell.angle_gamma   90.00
#
_symmetry.space_group_name_H-M   'P 1'
#
loop_
_entity.id
_entity.type
_entity.pdbx_description
1 polymer ?
#
loop_
_entity_poly.entity_id
_entity_poly.type
_entity_poly.pdbx_seq_one_letter_code
_entity_poly.pdbx_strand_id
1 'polypeptide(L)'
;MGATDGSTPAMVSGSDSTRWLSYGGAVFTALVAGIHLFHPDHGILGLASALTANPAALAFDPRPVAFVLSATGLFVGLSLSRNAPNRRPYYAAGVLLAATYFLGYFAWHFTGHGGFLPGREPLFHGLSPVENVVVHITGDAWAAASKLAEAGMIATLSLLYRRG
;
A
#
# COMPACT_ATOMS: atom_id res chain seq x y z
N MET A 1 -20.50 58.75 -11.47
CA MET A 1 -19.18 58.18 -11.14
C MET A 1 -19.43 56.80 -10.57
N GLY A 2 -19.16 55.76 -11.35
CA GLY A 2 -19.55 54.38 -11.04
C GLY A 2 -18.51 53.69 -10.16
N ALA A 3 -18.97 53.13 -9.04
CA ALA A 3 -18.28 52.11 -8.30
C ALA A 3 -18.85 50.76 -8.73
N THR A 4 -18.00 49.90 -9.30
CA THR A 4 -18.26 48.45 -9.36
C THR A 4 -16.95 47.75 -9.09
N ASP A 5 -16.82 47.29 -7.86
CA ASP A 5 -15.73 46.44 -7.38
C ASP A 5 -15.76 45.12 -8.16
N GLY A 6 -14.76 44.94 -9.01
CA GLY A 6 -14.51 43.71 -9.74
C GLY A 6 -14.08 42.61 -8.77
N SER A 7 -14.96 41.65 -8.58
CA SER A 7 -14.77 40.47 -7.74
C SER A 7 -13.58 39.63 -8.22
N THR A 8 -12.60 39.37 -7.34
CA THR A 8 -11.51 38.43 -7.61
C THR A 8 -11.86 37.04 -7.07
N PRO A 9 -12.14 36.01 -7.90
CA PRO A 9 -12.33 34.66 -7.40
C PRO A 9 -10.99 33.92 -7.43
N ALA A 10 -10.15 34.12 -6.41
CA ALA A 10 -8.86 33.43 -6.28
C ALA A 10 -8.77 32.48 -5.06
N MET A 11 -9.81 32.36 -4.24
CA MET A 11 -9.77 31.56 -3.00
C MET A 11 -10.33 30.13 -3.09
N VAL A 12 -10.87 29.71 -4.24
CA VAL A 12 -11.60 28.42 -4.35
C VAL A 12 -10.68 27.20 -4.59
N SER A 13 -9.46 27.39 -5.11
CA SER A 13 -8.61 26.27 -5.57
C SER A 13 -7.94 25.43 -4.45
N GLY A 14 -7.54 26.05 -3.33
CA GLY A 14 -6.74 25.41 -2.29
C GLY A 14 -7.49 24.44 -1.38
N SER A 15 -8.75 24.77 -1.06
CA SER A 15 -9.66 23.95 -0.25
C SER A 15 -10.01 22.64 -0.96
N ASP A 16 -10.42 22.77 -2.23
CA ASP A 16 -10.95 21.66 -3.01
C ASP A 16 -9.85 20.64 -3.34
N SER A 17 -8.64 21.12 -3.67
CA SER A 17 -7.48 20.27 -3.92
C SER A 17 -7.10 19.41 -2.72
N THR A 18 -7.19 19.94 -1.51
CA THR A 18 -6.86 19.20 -0.27
C THR A 18 -7.96 18.19 0.07
N ARG A 19 -9.23 18.54 -0.19
CA ARG A 19 -10.37 17.63 -0.04
C ARG A 19 -10.26 16.45 -1.01
N TRP A 20 -10.02 16.70 -2.29
CA TRP A 20 -9.83 15.64 -3.29
C TRP A 20 -8.65 14.74 -2.97
N LEU A 21 -7.53 15.32 -2.53
CA LEU A 21 -6.37 14.55 -2.09
C LEU A 21 -6.69 13.64 -0.88
N SER A 22 -7.50 14.14 0.06
CA SER A 22 -7.96 13.35 1.22
C SER A 22 -8.85 12.18 0.80
N TYR A 23 -9.77 12.40 -0.15
CA TYR A 23 -10.58 11.30 -0.70
C TYR A 23 -9.72 10.29 -1.46
N GLY A 24 -8.78 10.75 -2.28
CA GLY A 24 -7.83 9.89 -2.97
C GLY A 24 -7.02 9.04 -1.99
N GLY A 25 -6.46 9.66 -0.94
CA GLY A 25 -5.73 8.95 0.11
C GLY A 25 -6.59 7.90 0.83
N ALA A 26 -7.85 8.22 1.14
CA ALA A 26 -8.77 7.27 1.76
C ALA A 26 -9.11 6.09 0.82
N VAL A 27 -9.37 6.35 -0.46
CA VAL A 27 -9.66 5.32 -1.47
C VAL A 27 -8.46 4.41 -1.65
N PHE A 28 -7.26 4.95 -1.88
CA PHE A 28 -6.05 4.13 -2.03
C PHE A 28 -5.75 3.33 -0.77
N THR A 29 -5.91 3.91 0.43
CA THR A 29 -5.73 3.18 1.69
C THR A 29 -6.70 2.00 1.80
N ALA A 30 -7.98 2.20 1.46
CA ALA A 30 -8.98 1.14 1.47
C ALA A 30 -8.69 0.05 0.41
N LEU A 31 -8.23 0.45 -0.78
CA LEU A 31 -7.83 -0.48 -1.85
C LEU A 31 -6.64 -1.33 -1.40
N VAL A 32 -5.55 -0.71 -0.90
CA VAL A 32 -4.38 -1.44 -0.40
C VAL A 32 -4.78 -2.40 0.71
N ALA A 33 -5.58 -1.95 1.68
CA ALA A 33 -6.07 -2.80 2.76
C ALA A 33 -6.89 -3.99 2.22
N GLY A 34 -7.84 -3.74 1.30
CA GLY A 34 -8.66 -4.79 0.70
C GLY A 34 -7.83 -5.80 -0.10
N ILE A 35 -6.97 -5.32 -1.00
CA ILE A 35 -6.10 -6.15 -1.85
C ILE A 35 -5.18 -7.03 -1.00
N HIS A 36 -4.63 -6.54 0.11
CA HIS A 36 -3.77 -7.35 0.96
C HIS A 36 -4.58 -8.32 1.84
N LEU A 37 -5.71 -7.89 2.38
CA LEU A 37 -6.56 -8.74 3.22
C LEU A 37 -7.15 -9.92 2.43
N PHE A 38 -7.48 -9.70 1.16
CA PHE A 38 -8.14 -10.69 0.31
C PHE A 38 -7.21 -11.29 -0.76
N HIS A 39 -5.90 -11.08 -0.66
CA HIS A 39 -4.94 -11.73 -1.54
C HIS A 39 -5.15 -13.26 -1.53
N PRO A 40 -5.20 -13.93 -2.69
CA PRO A 40 -5.51 -15.36 -2.75
C PRO A 40 -4.57 -16.21 -1.88
N ASP A 41 -3.26 -15.99 -2.02
CA ASP A 41 -2.25 -16.81 -1.32
C ASP A 41 -1.80 -16.27 0.04
N HIS A 42 -1.96 -14.97 0.29
CA HIS A 42 -1.38 -14.28 1.44
C HIS A 42 -2.41 -13.52 2.28
N GLY A 43 -3.65 -13.42 1.82
CA GLY A 43 -4.72 -12.80 2.57
C GLY A 43 -5.27 -13.72 3.65
N ILE A 44 -6.48 -13.41 4.12
CA ILE A 44 -7.14 -14.14 5.21
C ILE A 44 -7.31 -15.63 4.91
N LEU A 45 -7.59 -15.99 3.66
CA LEU A 45 -7.73 -17.39 3.24
C LEU A 45 -6.38 -18.11 3.22
N GLY A 46 -5.33 -17.46 2.71
CA GLY A 46 -3.95 -17.97 2.75
C GLY A 46 -3.45 -18.18 4.18
N LEU A 47 -3.70 -17.22 5.08
CA LEU A 47 -3.36 -17.34 6.49
C LEU A 47 -4.14 -18.48 7.15
N ALA A 48 -5.45 -18.57 6.93
CA ALA A 48 -6.26 -19.66 7.48
C ALA A 48 -5.75 -21.02 7.00
N SER A 49 -5.45 -21.17 5.71
CA SER A 49 -4.89 -22.39 5.14
C SER A 49 -3.57 -22.76 5.82
N ALA A 50 -2.64 -21.82 5.97
CA ALA A 50 -1.35 -22.05 6.63
C ALA A 50 -1.52 -22.50 8.09
N LEU A 51 -2.41 -21.85 8.84
CA LEU A 51 -2.71 -22.19 10.24
C LEU A 51 -3.38 -23.57 10.37
N THR A 52 -4.16 -24.00 9.39
CA THR A 52 -4.79 -25.33 9.42
C THR A 52 -3.88 -26.45 8.95
N ALA A 53 -3.04 -26.20 7.95
CA ALA A 53 -2.24 -27.23 7.29
C ALA A 53 -0.89 -27.44 8.00
N ASN A 54 -0.15 -26.35 8.25
CA ASN A 54 1.15 -26.39 8.93
C ASN A 54 1.52 -25.00 9.48
N PRO A 55 1.14 -24.69 10.73
CA PRO A 55 1.47 -23.40 11.36
C PRO A 55 2.97 -23.09 11.40
N ALA A 56 3.83 -24.11 11.50
CA ALA A 56 5.28 -23.92 11.57
C ALA A 56 5.85 -23.32 10.28
N ALA A 57 5.15 -23.45 9.15
CA ALA A 57 5.55 -22.81 7.89
C ALA A 57 5.55 -21.28 7.97
N LEU A 58 4.74 -20.67 8.85
CA LEU A 58 4.67 -19.21 9.03
C LEU A 58 5.97 -18.62 9.62
N ALA A 59 6.82 -19.44 10.24
CA ALA A 59 8.15 -19.00 10.67
C ALA A 59 9.10 -18.73 9.48
N PHE A 60 8.87 -19.40 8.34
CA PHE A 60 9.68 -19.28 7.13
C PHE A 60 9.01 -18.43 6.04
N ASP A 61 7.69 -18.32 6.08
CA ASP A 61 6.92 -17.42 5.25
C ASP A 61 5.97 -16.57 6.10
N PRO A 62 6.45 -15.41 6.60
CA PRO A 62 5.63 -14.54 7.44
C PRO A 62 4.62 -13.71 6.64
N ARG A 63 4.60 -13.81 5.30
CA ARG A 63 3.78 -12.93 4.44
C ARG A 63 2.29 -13.02 4.75
N PRO A 64 1.66 -14.20 4.95
CA PRO A 64 0.24 -14.25 5.25
C PRO A 64 -0.15 -13.52 6.54
N VAL A 65 0.67 -13.67 7.59
CA VAL A 65 0.47 -12.95 8.85
C VAL A 65 0.65 -11.46 8.65
N ALA A 66 1.74 -11.05 7.99
CA ALA A 66 2.01 -9.64 7.72
C ALA A 66 0.87 -9.00 6.93
N PHE A 67 0.44 -9.61 5.83
CA PHE A 67 -0.64 -9.12 4.96
C PHE A 67 -1.93 -8.86 5.73
N VAL A 68 -2.40 -9.83 6.52
CA VAL A 68 -3.64 -9.71 7.29
C VAL A 68 -3.51 -8.66 8.39
N LEU A 69 -2.42 -8.65 9.16
CA LEU A 69 -2.23 -7.73 10.26
C LEU A 69 -2.12 -6.28 9.79
N SER A 70 -1.29 -5.99 8.79
CA SER A 70 -1.17 -4.61 8.31
C SER A 70 -2.39 -4.17 7.50
N ALA A 71 -3.07 -5.06 6.76
CA ALA A 71 -4.34 -4.70 6.13
C ALA A 71 -5.42 -4.32 7.17
N THR A 72 -5.51 -5.08 8.26
CA THR A 72 -6.39 -4.75 9.40
C THR A 72 -5.98 -3.42 10.01
N GLY A 73 -4.67 -3.22 10.23
CA GLY A 73 -4.11 -1.96 10.72
C GLY A 73 -4.43 -0.76 9.83
N LEU A 74 -4.44 -0.93 8.51
CA LEU A 74 -4.82 0.12 7.56
C LEU A 74 -6.31 0.48 7.66
N PHE A 75 -7.21 -0.50 7.77
CA PHE A 75 -8.63 -0.21 7.99
C PHE A 75 -8.88 0.50 9.33
N VAL A 76 -8.24 0.03 10.40
CA VAL A 76 -8.34 0.66 11.73
C VAL A 76 -7.77 2.08 11.70
N GLY A 77 -6.57 2.25 11.15
CA GLY A 77 -5.90 3.54 11.02
C GLY A 77 -6.71 4.54 10.18
N LEU A 78 -7.27 4.08 9.06
CA LEU A 78 -8.17 4.89 8.24
C LEU A 78 -9.40 5.34 9.03
N SER A 79 -10.03 4.43 9.77
CA SER A 79 -11.20 4.74 10.60
C SER A 79 -10.88 5.77 11.69
N LEU A 80 -9.82 5.54 12.47
CA LEU A 80 -9.40 6.41 13.57
C LEU A 80 -8.94 7.80 13.08
N SER A 81 -8.32 7.87 11.90
CA SER A 81 -7.83 9.14 11.33
C SER A 81 -8.93 10.16 11.05
N ARG A 82 -10.19 9.72 10.86
CA ARG A 82 -11.33 10.60 10.50
C ARG A 82 -11.55 11.71 11.52
N ASN A 83 -11.45 11.36 12.81
CA ASN A 83 -11.71 12.26 13.93
C ASN A 83 -10.43 12.62 14.71
N ALA A 84 -9.26 12.24 14.21
CA ALA A 84 -8.01 12.50 14.90
C ALA A 84 -7.71 14.02 14.93
N PRO A 85 -7.38 14.60 16.11
CA PRO A 85 -6.95 16.00 16.22
C PRO A 85 -5.69 16.30 15.38
N ASN A 86 -4.82 15.31 15.24
CA ASN A 86 -3.65 15.34 14.36
C ASN A 86 -3.63 14.08 13.48
N ARG A 87 -3.71 14.27 12.16
CA ARG A 87 -3.72 13.17 11.18
C ARG A 87 -2.34 12.75 10.69
N ARG A 88 -1.29 13.54 10.96
CA ARG A 88 0.07 13.29 10.44
C ARG A 88 0.64 11.91 10.83
N PRO A 89 0.45 11.39 12.07
CA PRO A 89 0.92 10.06 12.42
C PRO A 89 0.29 8.96 11.55
N TYR A 90 -0.99 9.10 11.19
CA TYR A 90 -1.71 8.13 10.35
C TYR A 90 -1.18 8.14 8.92
N TYR A 91 -0.88 9.32 8.37
CA TYR A 91 -0.27 9.43 7.04
C TYR A 91 1.12 8.80 7.02
N ALA A 92 1.96 9.08 8.02
CA ALA A 92 3.30 8.51 8.12
C ALA A 92 3.26 6.98 8.24
N ALA A 93 2.41 6.44 9.13
CA ALA A 93 2.23 5.00 9.28
C ALA A 93 1.72 4.34 8.00
N GLY A 94 0.74 4.95 7.33
CA GLY A 94 0.22 4.47 6.05
C GLY A 94 1.28 4.44 4.95
N VAL A 95 2.07 5.52 4.82
CA VAL A 95 3.21 5.57 3.86
C VAL A 95 4.23 4.50 4.18
N LEU A 96 4.59 4.32 5.45
CA LEU A 96 5.56 3.31 5.87
C LEU A 96 5.10 1.89 5.50
N LEU A 97 3.84 1.56 5.79
CA LEU A 97 3.26 0.27 5.43
C LEU A 97 3.22 0.05 3.92
N ALA A 98 2.71 1.02 3.16
CA ALA A 98 2.64 0.94 1.70
C ALA A 98 4.04 0.84 1.07
N ALA A 99 5.03 1.61 1.56
CA ALA A 99 6.40 1.54 1.09
C ALA A 99 7.04 0.18 1.40
N THR A 100 6.72 -0.42 2.54
CA THR A 100 7.20 -1.76 2.91
C THR A 100 6.70 -2.81 1.92
N TYR A 101 5.41 -2.78 1.56
CA TYR A 101 4.87 -3.66 0.53
C TYR A 101 5.45 -3.41 -0.86
N PHE A 102 5.58 -2.13 -1.23
CA PHE A 102 6.05 -1.75 -2.55
C PHE A 102 7.50 -2.17 -2.75
N LEU A 103 8.39 -1.74 -1.86
CA LEU A 103 9.81 -2.08 -1.92
C LEU A 103 10.04 -3.57 -1.65
N GLY A 104 9.28 -4.17 -0.73
CA GLY A 104 9.34 -5.60 -0.43
C GLY A 104 9.02 -6.47 -1.65
N TYR A 105 8.05 -6.07 -2.48
CA TYR A 105 7.75 -6.77 -3.74
C TYR A 105 8.97 -6.79 -4.68
N PHE A 106 9.58 -5.63 -4.91
CA PHE A 106 10.76 -5.54 -5.77
C PHE A 106 11.94 -6.30 -5.17
N ALA A 107 12.21 -6.15 -3.88
CA ALA A 107 13.26 -6.89 -3.19
C ALA A 107 13.05 -8.41 -3.32
N TRP A 108 11.83 -8.91 -3.13
CA TRP A 108 11.49 -10.32 -3.28
C TRP A 108 11.79 -10.86 -4.67
N HIS A 109 11.35 -10.15 -5.72
CA HIS A 109 11.47 -10.62 -7.09
C HIS A 109 12.87 -10.40 -7.69
N PHE A 110 13.54 -9.29 -7.37
CA PHE A 110 14.92 -9.05 -7.81
C PHE A 110 15.94 -10.00 -7.18
N THR A 111 15.58 -10.67 -6.09
CA THR A 111 16.46 -11.63 -5.39
C THR A 111 16.03 -13.08 -5.56
N GLY A 112 15.13 -13.36 -6.50
CA GLY A 112 14.70 -14.72 -6.79
C GLY A 112 13.84 -15.29 -5.66
N HIS A 113 12.69 -14.68 -5.41
CA HIS A 113 11.75 -15.10 -4.37
C HIS A 113 12.31 -15.03 -2.95
N GLY A 114 13.01 -13.94 -2.62
CA GLY A 114 13.46 -13.64 -1.27
C GLY A 114 14.81 -14.24 -0.89
N GLY A 115 15.74 -14.39 -1.84
CA GLY A 115 17.10 -14.88 -1.59
C GLY A 115 17.94 -13.98 -0.65
N PHE A 116 17.43 -12.81 -0.25
CA PHE A 116 18.03 -12.00 0.83
C PHE A 116 17.65 -12.48 2.24
N LEU A 117 16.66 -13.37 2.37
CA LEU A 117 16.27 -13.91 3.66
C LEU A 117 17.25 -15.03 4.09
N PRO A 118 17.64 -15.08 5.38
CA PRO A 118 18.54 -16.12 5.87
C PRO A 118 18.03 -17.53 5.56
N GLY A 119 18.90 -18.37 5.00
CA GLY A 119 18.59 -19.78 4.72
C GLY A 119 17.74 -20.01 3.46
N ARG A 120 17.59 -19.02 2.58
CA ARG A 120 16.83 -19.15 1.33
C ARG A 120 17.73 -18.90 0.12
N GLU A 121 17.79 -19.88 -0.78
CA GLU A 121 18.52 -19.75 -2.03
C GLU A 121 17.71 -18.94 -3.06
N PRO A 122 18.35 -18.03 -3.83
CA PRO A 122 17.68 -17.33 -4.92
C PRO A 122 17.13 -18.28 -5.99
N LEU A 123 15.86 -18.09 -6.35
CA LEU A 123 15.17 -18.85 -7.39
C LEU A 123 14.57 -17.92 -8.45
N PHE A 124 15.22 -17.86 -9.62
CA PHE A 124 14.86 -16.97 -10.74
C PHE A 124 14.21 -17.69 -11.95
N HIS A 125 14.08 -19.02 -11.91
CA HIS A 125 13.53 -19.82 -13.01
C HIS A 125 14.18 -19.56 -14.39
N GLY A 126 15.48 -19.25 -14.42
CA GLY A 126 16.23 -18.99 -15.66
C GLY A 126 16.09 -17.57 -16.22
N LEU A 127 15.38 -16.68 -15.53
CA LEU A 127 15.23 -15.27 -15.90
C LEU A 127 16.32 -14.41 -15.25
N SER A 128 16.64 -13.26 -15.85
CA SER A 128 17.35 -12.20 -15.13
C SER A 128 16.46 -11.56 -14.05
N PRO A 129 17.02 -10.86 -13.04
CA PRO A 129 16.23 -10.20 -12.02
C PRO A 129 15.19 -9.21 -12.55
N VAL A 130 15.53 -8.45 -13.60
CA VAL A 130 14.63 -7.47 -14.22
C VAL A 130 13.50 -8.17 -14.96
N GLU A 131 13.83 -9.18 -15.78
CA GLU A 131 12.81 -9.99 -16.47
C GLU A 131 11.87 -10.66 -15.48
N ASN A 132 12.38 -11.15 -14.35
CA ASN A 132 11.56 -11.77 -13.31
C ASN A 132 10.52 -10.79 -12.75
N VAL A 133 10.91 -9.56 -12.44
CA VAL A 133 9.97 -8.51 -12.00
C VAL A 133 8.95 -8.19 -13.07
N VAL A 134 9.39 -8.00 -14.33
CA VAL A 134 8.50 -7.67 -15.44
C VAL A 134 7.46 -8.76 -15.64
N VAL A 135 7.87 -10.03 -15.71
CA VAL A 135 6.97 -11.17 -15.87
C VAL A 135 5.93 -11.23 -14.75
N HIS A 136 6.33 -11.02 -13.50
CA HIS A 136 5.40 -11.06 -12.38
C HIS A 136 4.43 -9.87 -12.40
N ILE A 137 4.89 -8.65 -12.70
CA ILE A 137 3.99 -7.50 -12.68
C ILE A 137 3.05 -7.47 -13.88
N THR A 138 3.44 -8.00 -15.04
CA THR A 138 2.59 -8.05 -16.23
C THR A 138 1.74 -9.33 -16.32
N GLY A 139 2.19 -10.41 -15.69
CA GLY A 139 1.52 -11.71 -15.70
C GLY A 139 0.53 -11.92 -14.56
N ASP A 140 0.60 -11.12 -13.49
CA ASP A 140 -0.31 -11.18 -12.34
C ASP A 140 -1.06 -9.85 -12.17
N ALA A 141 -2.37 -9.89 -12.47
CA ALA A 141 -3.25 -8.74 -12.31
C ALA A 141 -3.36 -8.27 -10.85
N TRP A 142 -3.23 -9.19 -9.87
CA TRP A 142 -3.26 -8.85 -8.45
C TRP A 142 -2.01 -8.07 -8.04
N ALA A 143 -0.82 -8.54 -8.46
CA ALA A 143 0.43 -7.82 -8.27
C ALA A 143 0.36 -6.41 -8.90
N ALA A 144 -0.08 -6.31 -10.15
CA ALA A 144 -0.22 -5.02 -10.85
C ALA A 144 -1.16 -4.05 -10.10
N ALA A 145 -2.36 -4.52 -9.75
CA ALA A 145 -3.34 -3.71 -9.02
C ALA A 145 -2.80 -3.27 -7.66
N SER A 146 -2.12 -4.17 -6.94
CA SER A 146 -1.52 -3.86 -5.64
C SER A 146 -0.44 -2.78 -5.76
N LYS A 147 0.51 -2.91 -6.70
CA LYS A 147 1.58 -1.92 -6.87
C LYS A 147 1.04 -0.55 -7.27
N LEU A 148 0.02 -0.50 -8.13
CA LEU A 148 -0.63 0.76 -8.50
C LEU A 148 -1.33 1.41 -7.31
N ALA A 149 -2.09 0.62 -6.53
CA ALA A 149 -2.80 1.12 -5.35
C ALA A 149 -1.82 1.62 -4.27
N GLU A 150 -0.74 0.89 -4.01
CA GLU A 150 0.30 1.27 -3.07
C GLU A 150 1.04 2.54 -3.52
N ALA A 151 1.41 2.65 -4.79
CA ALA A 151 2.05 3.86 -5.32
C ALA A 151 1.13 5.09 -5.17
N GLY A 152 -0.16 4.92 -5.47
CA GLY A 152 -1.17 5.95 -5.26
C GLY A 152 -1.32 6.33 -3.78
N MET A 153 -1.32 5.35 -2.88
CA MET A 153 -1.37 5.57 -1.44
C MET A 153 -0.12 6.34 -0.94
N ILE A 154 1.08 5.90 -1.32
CA ILE A 154 2.35 6.55 -0.97
C ILE A 154 2.33 8.01 -1.42
N ALA A 155 1.98 8.26 -2.68
CA ALA A 155 1.96 9.60 -3.25
C ALA A 155 0.95 10.50 -2.51
N THR A 156 -0.30 10.05 -2.38
CA THR A 156 -1.37 10.86 -1.77
C THR A 156 -1.13 11.13 -0.29
N LEU A 157 -0.77 10.11 0.50
CA LEU A 157 -0.51 10.28 1.92
C LEU A 157 0.77 11.08 2.20
N SER A 158 1.82 10.95 1.38
CA SER A 158 3.03 11.78 1.51
C SER A 158 2.73 13.26 1.24
N LEU A 159 1.88 13.55 0.23
CA LEU A 159 1.44 14.91 -0.04
C LEU A 159 0.58 15.47 1.10
N LEU A 160 -0.32 14.67 1.68
CA LEU A 160 -1.10 15.06 2.85
C LEU A 160 -0.22 15.31 4.07
N TYR A 161 0.78 14.47 4.31
CA TYR A 161 1.76 14.64 5.39
C TYR A 161 2.54 15.95 5.28
N ARG A 162 2.88 16.38 4.07
CA ARG A 162 3.59 17.64 3.82
C ARG A 162 2.69 18.88 3.96
N ARG A 163 1.38 18.73 3.76
CA ARG A 163 0.41 19.84 3.78
C ARG A 163 -0.26 20.04 5.14
N GLY A 164 -0.29 19.02 6.00
CA GLY A 164 -0.84 19.07 7.35
C GLY A 164 0.23 19.32 8.41
#